data_AF-A0AAW4J9K8-F1
#
_entry.id   AF-A0AAW4J9K8-F1
#
_cell.length_a   1.000
_cell.length_b   1.000
_cell.length_c   1.000
_cell.angle_alpha   90.00
_cell.angle_beta   90.00
_cell.angle_gamma   90.00
#
_symmetry.space_group_name_H-M   'P 1'
#
loop_
_entity.id
_entity.type
_entity.pdbx_description
1 polymer ?
#
loop_
_entity_poly.entity_id
_entity_poly.type
_entity_poly.pdbx_seq_one_letter_code
_entity_poly.pdbx_strand_id
1 'polypeptide(L)'
;MTELEHAQIVTDLLNALSPMFIASFIFGIVTGVFFFGRLIDSIDRLGERLRRPKRIRFRNMNGRHERGDNFEYLYLFNGEYYTLEQRNFLVEQQRFKYRKFKN
;
A
#
# COMPACT_ATOMS: atom_id res chain seq x y z
N MET A 1 56.34 17.50 11.62
CA MET A 1 54.96 17.79 12.04
C MET A 1 54.96 17.92 13.54
N THR A 2 54.58 19.08 14.06
CA THR A 2 54.55 19.34 15.51
C THR A 2 53.22 18.88 16.11
N GLU A 3 53.17 18.57 17.40
CA GLU A 3 51.91 18.15 18.05
C GLU A 3 50.80 19.22 17.93
N LEU A 4 51.19 20.48 17.84
CA LEU A 4 50.31 21.62 17.58
C LEU A 4 49.60 21.54 16.23
N GLU A 5 50.32 21.18 15.16
CA GLU A 5 49.74 20.98 13.83
C GLU A 5 48.78 19.79 13.82
N HIS A 6 49.11 18.72 14.54
CA HIS A 6 48.25 17.54 14.68
C HIS A 6 46.95 17.87 15.41
N ALA A 7 47.02 18.67 16.49
CA ALA A 7 45.86 19.12 17.23
C ALA A 7 44.95 20.04 16.40
N GLN A 8 45.52 20.95 15.61
CA GLN A 8 44.78 21.81 14.68
C GLN A 8 44.04 21.02 13.60
N ILE A 9 44.69 20.04 12.98
CA ILE A 9 44.05 19.19 11.96
C ILE A 9 42.88 18.41 12.56
N VAL A 10 43.04 17.85 13.77
CA VAL A 10 41.96 17.11 14.45
C VAL A 10 40.80 18.02 14.81
N THR A 11 41.07 19.25 15.28
CA THR A 11 40.00 20.22 15.61
C THR A 11 39.25 20.70 14.37
N ASP A 12 39.94 20.97 13.27
CA ASP A 12 39.30 21.33 12.00
C ASP A 12 38.47 20.16 11.44
N LEU A 13 38.95 18.92 11.56
CA LEU A 13 38.19 17.74 11.14
C LEU A 13 36.91 17.57 11.97
N LEU A 14 36.99 17.75 13.29
CA LEU A 14 35.85 17.70 14.21
C LEU A 14 34.82 18.80 13.91
N ASN A 15 35.32 20.01 13.64
CA ASN A 15 34.49 21.15 13.25
C ASN A 15 33.84 20.97 11.88
N ALA A 16 34.45 20.21 10.96
CA ALA A 16 33.87 19.85 9.68
C ALA A 16 32.91 18.63 9.76
N LEU A 17 33.09 17.75 10.75
CA LEU A 17 32.22 16.60 10.97
C LEU A 17 30.89 16.98 11.63
N SER A 18 30.91 17.96 12.53
CA SER A 18 29.69 18.40 13.26
C SER A 18 28.57 18.91 12.33
N PRO A 19 28.85 19.74 11.30
CA PRO A 19 27.85 20.21 10.35
C PRO A 19 27.30 19.08 9.49
N MET A 20 28.13 18.10 9.11
CA MET A 20 27.66 16.93 8.37
C MET A 20 26.74 16.03 9.21
N PHE A 21 27.03 15.90 10.50
CA PHE A 21 26.14 15.21 11.44
C PHE A 21 24.80 15.92 11.59
N ILE A 22 24.81 17.25 11.73
CA ILE A 22 23.57 18.05 11.81
C ILE A 22 22.79 17.95 10.49
N ALA A 23 23.46 18.06 9.34
CA ALA A 23 22.83 17.97 8.03
C ALA A 23 22.21 16.59 7.79
N SER A 24 22.92 15.50 8.12
CA SER A 24 22.40 14.13 8.00
C SER A 24 21.26 13.86 8.97
N PHE A 25 21.31 14.40 10.19
CA PHE A 25 20.22 14.32 11.16
C PHE A 25 18.96 15.04 10.67
N ILE A 26 19.08 16.30 10.21
CA ILE A 26 17.95 17.06 9.64
C ILE A 26 17.41 16.36 8.39
N PHE A 27 18.29 15.91 7.49
CA PHE A 27 17.90 15.18 6.29
C PHE A 27 17.14 13.89 6.66
N GLY A 28 17.61 13.15 7.65
CA GLY A 28 16.96 11.96 8.18
C GLY A 28 15.58 12.24 8.77
N ILE A 29 15.40 13.36 9.49
CA ILE A 29 14.09 13.79 9.97
C ILE A 29 13.16 14.11 8.81
N VAL A 30 13.61 14.92 7.85
CA VAL A 30 12.78 15.32 6.70
C VAL A 30 12.39 14.10 5.86
N THR A 31 13.36 13.28 5.46
CA THR A 31 13.07 12.05 4.71
C THR A 31 12.21 11.09 5.53
N GLY A 32 12.46 10.96 6.83
CA GLY A 32 11.63 10.16 7.73
C GLY A 32 10.17 10.60 7.71
N VAL A 33 9.88 11.87 7.97
CA VAL A 33 8.50 12.38 8.01
C VAL A 33 7.78 12.16 6.67
N PHE A 34 8.42 12.50 5.55
CA PHE A 34 7.82 12.32 4.22
C PHE A 34 7.64 10.86 3.82
N PHE A 35 8.59 10.00 4.19
CA PHE A 35 8.55 8.58 3.84
C PHE A 35 7.56 7.81 4.73
N PHE A 36 7.60 8.01 6.05
CA PHE A 36 6.70 7.35 6.99
C PHE A 36 5.25 7.83 6.85
N GLY A 37 5.01 9.11 6.54
CA GLY A 37 3.65 9.58 6.25
C GLY A 37 3.02 8.82 5.08
N ARG A 38 3.75 8.70 3.96
CA ARG A 38 3.28 7.95 2.79
C ARG A 38 3.22 6.44 3.03
N LEU A 39 4.09 5.92 3.89
CA LEU A 39 4.09 4.50 4.26
C LEU A 39 2.81 4.15 5.03
N ILE A 40 2.42 4.97 5.99
CA ILE A 40 1.17 4.78 6.77
C ILE A 40 -0.03 4.81 5.85
N ASP A 41 -0.15 5.81 4.95
CA ASP A 41 -1.24 5.87 3.97
C ASP A 41 -1.32 4.62 3.09
N SER A 42 -0.16 4.08 2.70
CA SER A 42 -0.06 2.87 1.89
C SER A 42 -0.49 1.62 2.67
N ILE A 43 -0.10 1.53 3.95
CA ILE A 43 -0.49 0.46 4.86
C ILE A 43 -1.99 0.53 5.14
N ASP A 44 -2.57 1.71 5.35
CA ASP A 44 -4.01 1.86 5.59
C ASP A 44 -4.83 1.41 4.37
N ARG A 45 -4.43 1.79 3.16
CA ARG A 45 -5.07 1.30 1.93
C ARG A 45 -4.97 -0.23 1.78
N LEU A 46 -3.83 -0.81 2.15
CA LEU A 46 -3.64 -2.26 2.18
C LEU A 46 -4.52 -2.92 3.25
N GLY A 47 -4.59 -2.32 4.44
CA GLY A 47 -5.41 -2.75 5.56
C GLY A 47 -6.90 -2.75 5.20
N GLU A 48 -7.41 -1.67 4.59
CA GLU A 48 -8.78 -1.62 4.08
C GLU A 48 -9.05 -2.73 3.07
N ARG A 49 -8.12 -2.98 2.14
CA ARG A 49 -8.27 -4.04 1.15
C ARG A 49 -8.28 -5.44 1.78
N LEU A 50 -7.51 -5.65 2.84
CA LEU A 50 -7.45 -6.92 3.59
C LEU A 50 -8.65 -7.13 4.51
N ARG A 51 -9.20 -6.06 5.09
CA ARG A 51 -10.38 -6.12 5.98
C ARG A 51 -11.69 -6.34 5.23
N ARG A 52 -11.74 -6.09 3.93
CA ARG A 52 -12.94 -6.31 3.11
C ARG A 52 -13.27 -7.81 3.03
N PRO A 53 -14.48 -8.23 3.48
CA PRO A 53 -14.87 -9.63 3.38
C PRO A 53 -14.94 -10.09 1.93
N LYS A 54 -14.44 -11.30 1.64
CA LYS A 54 -14.49 -11.83 0.26
C LYS A 54 -15.92 -12.02 -0.25
N ARG A 55 -16.88 -12.23 0.66
CA ARG A 55 -18.30 -12.47 0.36
C ARG A 55 -19.17 -11.77 1.39
N ILE A 56 -20.24 -11.14 0.93
CA ILE A 56 -21.26 -10.53 1.78
C ILE A 56 -22.58 -11.24 1.51
N ARG A 57 -23.21 -11.77 2.56
CA ARG A 57 -24.56 -12.32 2.50
C ARG A 57 -25.54 -11.20 2.83
N PHE A 58 -26.54 -10.99 1.98
CA PHE A 58 -27.61 -10.03 2.24
C PHE A 58 -28.98 -10.65 1.97
N ARG A 59 -30.01 -10.14 2.63
CA ARG A 59 -31.39 -10.58 2.42
C ARG A 59 -31.92 -9.89 1.18
N ASN A 60 -32.24 -10.64 0.14
CA ASN A 60 -32.82 -10.08 -1.07
C ASN A 60 -34.35 -9.98 -0.87
N MET A 61 -34.87 -8.76 -0.71
CA MET A 61 -36.30 -8.50 -0.54
C MET A 61 -37.08 -8.66 -1.85
N ASN A 62 -36.39 -8.63 -3.00
CA ASN A 62 -36.95 -8.76 -4.34
C ASN A 62 -36.58 -10.12 -4.97
N GLY A 63 -36.34 -11.15 -4.14
CA GLY A 63 -35.72 -12.41 -4.55
C GLY A 63 -36.22 -12.93 -5.90
N ARG A 64 -35.28 -13.30 -6.78
CA ARG A 64 -35.58 -14.10 -7.99
C ARG A 64 -36.37 -15.32 -7.51
N HIS A 65 -37.68 -15.36 -7.79
CA HIS A 65 -38.60 -16.40 -7.31
C HIS A 65 -38.15 -17.83 -7.65
N GLU A 66 -37.26 -17.98 -8.63
CA GLU A 66 -36.77 -19.25 -9.15
C GLU A 66 -35.83 -20.02 -8.21
N ARG A 67 -35.20 -19.40 -7.20
CA ARG A 67 -34.23 -20.08 -6.32
C ARG A 67 -34.73 -20.42 -4.92
N GLY A 68 -35.92 -19.94 -4.51
CA GLY A 68 -36.48 -20.21 -3.18
C GLY A 68 -35.70 -19.66 -1.99
N ASP A 69 -34.56 -19.00 -2.22
CA ASP A 69 -33.68 -18.47 -1.18
C ASP A 69 -33.93 -16.98 -0.93
N ASN A 70 -34.18 -16.62 0.33
CA ASN A 70 -34.34 -15.24 0.78
C ASN A 70 -33.02 -14.45 0.84
N PHE A 71 -31.90 -15.07 0.46
CA PHE A 71 -30.56 -14.52 0.64
C PHE A 71 -29.77 -14.62 -0.66
N GLU A 72 -29.02 -13.57 -0.93
CA GLU A 72 -28.09 -13.51 -2.05
C GLU A 72 -26.68 -13.17 -1.55
N TYR A 73 -25.69 -13.56 -2.34
CA TYR A 73 -24.28 -13.36 -2.01
C TYR A 73 -23.65 -12.42 -3.01
N LEU A 74 -22.97 -11.39 -2.49
CA LEU A 74 -22.05 -10.58 -3.27
C LEU A 74 -20.64 -11.09 -3.08
N TYR A 75 -19.85 -11.03 -4.14
CA TYR A 75 -18.48 -11.51 -4.20
C TYR A 75 -17.56 -10.34 -4.53
N LEU A 76 -16.51 -10.18 -3.74
CA LEU A 76 -15.51 -9.14 -3.97
C LEU A 76 -14.68 -9.47 -5.22
N PHE A 77 -14.60 -8.50 -6.14
CA PHE A 77 -13.72 -8.55 -7.31
C PHE A 77 -13.22 -7.12 -7.60
N ASN A 78 -11.90 -6.95 -7.77
CA ASN A 78 -11.27 -5.64 -8.04
C ASN A 78 -11.70 -4.46 -7.14
N GLY A 79 -12.05 -4.73 -5.87
CA GLY A 79 -12.40 -3.70 -4.89
C GLY A 79 -13.90 -3.43 -4.75
N GLU A 80 -14.72 -3.99 -5.65
CA GLU A 80 -16.18 -3.84 -5.65
C GLU A 80 -16.88 -5.19 -5.48
N TYR A 81 -18.14 -5.14 -5.09
CA TYR A 81 -18.96 -6.32 -4.81
C TYR A 81 -19.94 -6.56 -5.96
N TYR A 82 -19.91 -7.77 -6.50
CA TYR A 82 -20.75 -8.16 -7.63
C TYR A 82 -21.53 -9.42 -7.32
N THR A 83 -22.64 -9.62 -8.03
CA THR A 83 -23.32 -10.92 -8.05
C THR A 83 -22.42 -12.00 -8.65
N LEU A 84 -22.75 -13.27 -8.43
CA LEU A 84 -21.96 -14.39 -8.94
C LEU A 84 -21.80 -14.35 -10.48
N GLU A 85 -22.90 -14.06 -11.19
CA GLU A 85 -22.94 -13.99 -12.66
C GLU A 85 -22.01 -12.88 -13.18
N GLN A 86 -22.12 -11.68 -12.62
CA GLN A 86 -21.27 -10.53 -12.96
C GLN A 86 -19.80 -10.80 -12.66
N ARG A 87 -19.48 -11.38 -11.50
CA ARG A 87 -18.09 -11.72 -11.14
C ARG A 87 -17.50 -12.71 -12.15
N ASN A 88 -18.24 -13.76 -12.52
CA ASN A 88 -17.72 -14.78 -13.43
C ASN A 88 -17.42 -14.18 -14.81
N PHE A 89 -18.31 -13.32 -15.31
CA PHE A 89 -18.08 -12.57 -16.54
C PHE A 89 -16.80 -11.71 -16.46
N LEU A 90 -16.62 -10.96 -15.38
CA LEU A 90 -15.44 -10.10 -15.19
C LEU A 90 -14.13 -10.90 -15.09
N VAL A 91 -14.15 -12.04 -14.38
CA VAL A 91 -13.01 -12.95 -14.27
C VAL A 91 -12.63 -13.51 -15.65
N GLU A 92 -13.62 -13.89 -16.45
CA GLU A 92 -13.39 -14.40 -17.80
C GLU A 92 -12.83 -13.32 -18.74
N GLN A 93 -13.39 -12.11 -18.71
CA GLN A 93 -12.89 -10.98 -19.47
C GLN A 93 -11.44 -10.63 -19.10
N GLN A 94 -11.10 -10.66 -17.81
CA GLN A 94 -9.75 -10.41 -17.33
C GLN A 94 -8.78 -11.49 -17.82
N ARG A 95 -9.16 -12.78 -17.75
CA ARG A 95 -8.36 -13.90 -18.28
C ARG A 95 -8.14 -13.77 -19.79
N PHE A 96 -9.17 -13.38 -20.54
CA PHE A 96 -9.08 -13.15 -21.97
C PHE A 96 -8.08 -12.03 -22.30
N LYS A 97 -8.15 -10.91 -21.57
CA LYS A 97 -7.20 -9.80 -21.72
C LYS A 97 -5.76 -10.26 -21.50
N TYR A 98 -5.48 -11.00 -20.41
CA TYR A 98 -4.13 -11.51 -20.14
C TYR A 98 -3.62 -12.48 -21.21
N ARG A 99 -4.49 -13.34 -21.76
CA ARG A 99 -4.13 -14.22 -22.87
C ARG A 99 -3.78 -13.44 -24.14
N LYS A 100 -4.55 -12.39 -24.47
CA LYS A 100 -4.29 -11.54 -25.63
C LYS A 100 -2.97 -10.77 -25.55
N PHE A 101 -2.54 -10.38 -24.34
CA PHE A 101 -1.26 -9.69 -24.13
C PHE A 101 -0.03 -10.61 -24.16
N LYS A 102 -0.21 -11.94 -24.09
CA LYS A 102 0.88 -12.92 -24.07
C LYS A 102 1.25 -13.43 -25.47
N ASN A 103 0.36 -13.26 -26.45
CA ASN A 103 0.58 -13.60 -27.86
C ASN A 103 0.95 -12.34 -28.64
#